data_AF-M3I270-F1
#
_entry.id   AF-M3I270-F1
#
_cell.length_a   1.000
_cell.length_b   1.000
_cell.length_c   1.000
_cell.angle_alpha   90.00
_cell.angle_beta   90.00
_cell.angle_gamma   90.00
#
_symmetry.space_group_name_H-M   'P 1'
#
loop_
_entity.id
_entity.type
_entity.pdbx_description
1 polymer ?
#
loop_
_entity_poly.entity_id
_entity_poly.type
_entity_poly.pdbx_seq_one_letter_code
_entity_poly.pdbx_strand_id
1 'polypeptide(L)'
;MYEPVSEDYPNYYNSWASSILKADTKSPQKYKGFSQGEGNPEYVKWSCQYSPSSLIDKDPRTAWSEGVPGDGIGEVVIVRIDITKPIKIWNGFGRNEKLYKENNRPKKIKIHGFVALDCSPAAMSFASYSRFRYMDSYEYELSDKNSYQPLTISDSILKKYYNTKDELVSKGKGESFCNFSDEVLSFLVIEISSVYKGSKYSDTLISEITN
;
A
#
# COMPACT_ATOMS: atom_id res chain seq x y z
N MET A 1 -27.04 12.03 -18.51
CA MET A 1 -26.80 12.36 -17.09
C MET A 1 -25.63 11.52 -16.63
N TYR A 2 -24.42 12.02 -16.84
CA TYR A 2 -23.20 11.51 -16.23
C TYR A 2 -22.67 12.73 -15.48
N GLU A 3 -22.85 12.74 -14.16
CA GLU A 3 -22.06 13.65 -13.33
C GLU A 3 -20.68 13.02 -13.12
N PRO A 4 -19.62 13.83 -13.13
CA PRO A 4 -18.28 13.33 -12.88
C PRO A 4 -18.18 13.04 -11.39
N VAL A 5 -18.34 11.76 -11.04
CA VAL A 5 -17.55 11.16 -9.97
C VAL A 5 -16.12 11.64 -10.21
N SER A 6 -15.48 12.31 -9.25
CA SER A 6 -14.17 12.94 -9.45
C SER A 6 -13.25 12.05 -10.29
N GLU A 7 -12.48 12.63 -11.22
CA GLU A 7 -11.66 11.88 -12.19
C GLU A 7 -10.84 10.73 -11.56
N ASP A 8 -10.52 10.82 -10.26
CA ASP A 8 -9.66 9.88 -9.54
C ASP A 8 -10.27 9.13 -8.33
N TYR A 9 -11.61 9.01 -8.20
CA TYR A 9 -12.20 8.28 -7.06
C TYR A 9 -13.16 7.15 -7.46
N PRO A 10 -12.97 5.89 -6.99
CA PRO A 10 -11.81 5.32 -6.31
C PRO A 10 -11.01 4.42 -7.27
N ASN A 11 -10.08 4.98 -8.05
CA ASN A 11 -9.25 4.20 -8.98
C ASN A 11 -7.98 3.59 -8.34
N TYR A 12 -7.83 3.62 -7.01
CA TYR A 12 -6.56 3.27 -6.35
C TYR A 12 -6.70 2.23 -5.22
N TYR A 13 -7.32 1.08 -5.52
CA TYR A 13 -7.23 -0.11 -4.68
C TYR A 13 -6.11 -1.04 -5.17
N ASN A 14 -4.87 -0.55 -5.13
CA ASN A 14 -3.67 -1.31 -5.50
C ASN A 14 -2.84 -1.75 -4.28
N SER A 15 -3.43 -1.64 -3.08
CA SER A 15 -2.78 -1.91 -1.81
C SER A 15 -3.68 -2.74 -0.90
N TRP A 16 -3.09 -3.67 -0.15
CA TRP A 16 -3.79 -4.60 0.75
C TRP A 16 -3.05 -4.67 2.09
N ALA A 17 -3.74 -4.99 3.18
CA ALA A 17 -3.10 -5.14 4.50
C ALA A 17 -3.63 -6.37 5.23
N SER A 18 -2.87 -6.91 6.18
CA SER A 18 -3.36 -7.94 7.11
C SER A 18 -4.44 -7.41 8.06
N SER A 19 -4.34 -6.12 8.41
CA SER A 19 -5.15 -5.46 9.41
C SER A 19 -5.30 -3.96 9.10
N ILE A 20 -6.38 -3.36 9.61
CA ILE A 20 -6.70 -1.94 9.43
C ILE A 20 -7.33 -1.41 10.72
N LEU A 21 -6.81 -0.31 11.25
CA LEU A 21 -7.44 0.40 12.36
C LEU A 21 -8.81 0.94 11.95
N LYS A 22 -9.82 0.58 12.75
CA LYS A 22 -11.17 1.13 12.58
C LYS A 22 -11.21 2.59 13.00
N ALA A 23 -11.88 3.44 12.23
CA ALA A 23 -12.15 4.81 12.64
C ALA A 23 -12.90 4.86 13.98
N ASP A 24 -12.38 5.67 14.91
CA ASP A 24 -12.87 5.84 16.28
C ASP A 24 -13.82 7.03 16.44
N THR A 25 -13.92 7.88 15.40
CA THR A 25 -14.83 9.02 15.37
C THR A 25 -16.27 8.60 15.09
N LYS A 26 -17.24 9.45 15.49
CA LYS A 26 -18.66 9.22 15.20
C LYS A 26 -18.87 9.13 13.70
N SER A 27 -19.47 8.03 13.23
CA SER A 27 -19.76 7.83 11.81
C SER A 27 -20.62 8.97 11.26
N PRO A 28 -20.34 9.47 10.04
CA PRO A 28 -21.27 10.30 9.30
C PRO A 28 -22.66 9.64 9.21
N GLN A 29 -23.73 10.42 9.02
CA GLN A 29 -25.06 9.85 8.86
C GLN A 29 -25.06 8.84 7.70
N LYS A 30 -25.43 7.59 7.99
CA LYS A 30 -25.68 6.59 6.96
C LYS A 30 -26.83 7.08 6.09
N TYR A 31 -26.59 7.13 4.78
CA TYR A 31 -27.62 7.54 3.83
C TYR A 31 -28.82 6.58 3.91
N LYS A 32 -30.05 7.10 4.03
CA LYS A 32 -31.28 6.30 4.00
C LYS A 32 -31.67 6.00 2.55
N GLY A 33 -30.90 5.16 1.89
CA GLY A 33 -31.17 4.74 0.51
C GLY A 33 -29.90 4.28 -0.19
N PHE A 34 -29.88 3.04 -0.67
CA PHE A 34 -28.94 2.66 -1.72
C PHE A 34 -29.58 3.09 -3.05
N SER A 35 -29.26 4.29 -3.55
CA SER A 35 -29.29 4.47 -5.00
C SER A 35 -28.09 3.70 -5.55
N GLN A 36 -28.28 2.89 -6.57
CA GLN A 36 -27.18 2.19 -7.21
C GLN A 36 -26.14 3.22 -7.67
N GLY A 37 -24.94 3.18 -7.10
CA GLY A 37 -23.76 3.86 -7.64
C GLY A 37 -23.13 4.98 -6.81
N GLU A 38 -23.77 5.50 -5.76
CA GLU A 38 -23.23 6.65 -5.02
C GLU A 38 -23.12 6.37 -3.52
N GLY A 39 -21.97 5.85 -3.09
CA GLY A 39 -21.62 5.85 -1.67
C GLY A 39 -21.36 7.28 -1.19
N ASN A 40 -21.87 7.67 -0.01
CA ASN A 40 -21.55 8.97 0.59
C ASN A 40 -20.02 9.12 0.71
N PRO A 41 -19.36 10.06 0.00
CA PRO A 41 -17.91 10.20 0.04
C PRO A 41 -17.34 10.44 1.44
N GLU A 42 -18.09 11.13 2.31
CA GLU A 42 -17.70 11.32 3.71
C GLU A 42 -17.72 10.01 4.48
N TYR A 43 -18.72 9.16 4.23
CA TYR A 43 -18.82 7.85 4.85
C TYR A 43 -17.69 6.93 4.38
N VAL A 44 -17.39 6.92 3.07
CA VAL A 44 -16.27 6.14 2.52
C VAL A 44 -14.95 6.60 3.13
N LYS A 45 -14.69 7.91 3.15
CA LYS A 45 -13.49 8.50 3.77
C LYS A 45 -13.37 8.15 5.25
N TRP A 46 -14.48 8.17 5.99
CA TRP A 46 -14.51 7.77 7.40
C TRP A 46 -14.23 6.27 7.56
N SER A 47 -14.90 5.40 6.79
CA SER A 47 -14.73 3.96 6.89
C SER A 47 -13.35 3.47 6.44
N CYS A 48 -12.69 4.23 5.55
CA CYS A 48 -11.38 3.92 4.97
C CYS A 48 -10.25 4.78 5.53
N GLN A 49 -10.48 5.49 6.65
CA GLN A 49 -9.55 6.50 7.18
C GLN A 49 -8.10 6.00 7.37
N TYR A 50 -7.94 4.74 7.76
CA TYR A 50 -6.64 4.11 8.01
C TYR A 50 -6.32 2.97 7.03
N SER A 51 -6.99 2.95 5.88
CA SER A 51 -6.87 1.87 4.90
C SER A 51 -5.53 1.94 4.13
N PRO A 52 -5.06 0.81 3.56
CA PRO A 52 -3.81 0.77 2.80
C PRO A 52 -3.83 1.62 1.53
N SER A 53 -4.98 2.14 1.08
CA SER A 53 -5.03 3.08 -0.04
C SER A 53 -4.30 4.39 0.26
N SER A 54 -4.18 4.76 1.53
CA SER A 54 -3.42 5.94 1.95
C SER A 54 -1.95 5.88 1.58
N LEU A 55 -1.38 4.68 1.41
CA LEU A 55 0.05 4.53 1.12
C LEU A 55 0.47 5.09 -0.25
N ILE A 56 -0.47 5.31 -1.15
CA ILE A 56 -0.19 5.72 -2.53
C ILE A 56 -1.03 6.95 -2.91
N ASP A 57 -1.67 7.61 -1.95
CA ASP A 57 -2.54 8.76 -2.18
C ASP A 57 -1.77 10.08 -2.29
N LYS A 58 -0.44 10.04 -2.07
CA LYS A 58 0.49 11.17 -2.16
C LYS A 58 0.22 12.25 -1.11
N ASP A 59 -0.47 11.91 -0.03
CA ASP A 59 -0.79 12.81 1.08
C ASP A 59 -0.32 12.23 2.42
N PRO A 60 0.84 12.68 2.95
CA PRO A 60 1.36 12.18 4.23
C PRO A 60 0.47 12.53 5.44
N ARG A 61 -0.63 13.27 5.26
CA ARG A 61 -1.63 13.54 6.30
C ARG A 61 -2.64 12.41 6.47
N THR A 62 -2.64 11.43 5.58
CA THR A 62 -3.32 10.14 5.71
C THR A 62 -2.29 9.06 6.04
N ALA A 63 -2.74 7.88 6.48
CA ALA A 63 -1.83 6.77 6.77
C ALA A 63 -2.59 5.45 6.85
N TRP A 64 -1.92 4.36 6.48
CA TRP A 64 -2.32 3.04 6.95
C TRP A 64 -1.95 2.90 8.43
N SER A 65 -2.85 2.26 9.19
CA SER A 65 -2.58 1.82 10.56
C SER A 65 -3.02 0.37 10.70
N GLU A 66 -2.16 -0.43 11.32
CA GLU A 66 -2.38 -1.87 11.49
C GLU A 66 -3.58 -2.18 12.40
N GLY A 67 -3.74 -1.48 13.53
CA GLY A 67 -4.96 -1.51 14.36
C GLY A 67 -5.18 -2.78 15.18
N VAL A 68 -4.15 -3.61 15.37
CA VAL A 68 -4.12 -4.71 16.34
C VAL A 68 -3.66 -4.20 17.71
N PRO A 69 -3.96 -4.94 18.81
CA PRO A 69 -3.41 -4.60 20.12
C PRO A 69 -1.88 -4.69 20.14
N GLY A 70 -1.21 -3.64 20.65
CA GLY A 70 0.24 -3.62 20.82
C GLY A 70 0.91 -2.80 19.73
N ASP A 71 2.10 -3.23 19.30
CA ASP A 71 2.98 -2.47 18.41
C ASP A 71 2.84 -2.84 16.92
N GLY A 72 1.96 -3.79 16.59
CA GLY A 72 1.79 -4.26 15.21
C GLY A 72 2.98 -5.03 14.62
N ILE A 73 3.88 -5.56 15.46
CA ILE A 73 5.00 -6.38 15.00
C ILE A 73 4.46 -7.66 14.32
N GLY A 74 4.92 -7.92 13.09
CA GLY A 74 4.45 -9.02 12.25
C GLY A 74 3.28 -8.65 11.33
N GLU A 75 2.65 -7.48 11.53
CA GLU A 75 1.62 -7.00 10.60
C GLU A 75 2.25 -6.55 9.28
N VAL A 76 1.49 -6.75 8.20
CA VAL A 76 1.97 -6.56 6.84
C VAL A 76 1.07 -5.64 6.04
N VAL A 77 1.70 -4.87 5.15
CA VAL A 77 1.02 -4.16 4.09
C VAL A 77 1.65 -4.47 2.74
N ILE A 78 0.81 -4.62 1.72
CA ILE A 78 1.15 -5.00 0.36
C ILE A 78 0.87 -3.79 -0.52
N VAL A 79 1.86 -3.38 -1.31
CA VAL A 79 1.72 -2.31 -2.30
C VAL A 79 2.15 -2.83 -3.67
N ARG A 80 1.33 -2.57 -4.69
CA ARG A 80 1.77 -2.68 -6.08
C ARG A 80 2.62 -1.46 -6.40
N ILE A 81 3.88 -1.68 -6.79
CA ILE A 81 4.83 -0.60 -7.03
C ILE A 81 5.87 -1.05 -8.03
N ASP A 82 6.33 -0.15 -8.90
CA ASP A 82 7.40 -0.48 -9.84
C ASP A 82 8.75 -0.47 -9.10
N ILE A 83 9.26 -1.66 -8.81
CA ILE A 83 10.53 -1.83 -8.11
C ILE A 83 11.76 -1.47 -8.94
N THR A 84 11.60 -1.16 -10.23
CA THR A 84 12.70 -0.72 -11.12
C THR A 84 12.93 0.79 -11.07
N LYS A 85 11.96 1.54 -10.57
CA LYS A 85 12.04 2.99 -10.35
C LYS A 85 12.45 3.29 -8.89
N PRO A 86 13.00 4.48 -8.60
CA PRO A 86 13.22 4.90 -7.22
C PRO A 86 11.92 4.77 -6.41
N ILE A 87 12.04 4.32 -5.17
CA ILE A 87 10.91 4.23 -4.22
C ILE A 87 11.26 5.07 -3.00
N LYS A 88 10.25 5.74 -2.47
CA LYS A 88 10.31 6.46 -1.19
C LYS A 88 9.20 6.00 -0.27
N ILE A 89 9.49 6.05 1.03
CA ILE A 89 8.58 5.70 2.12
C ILE A 89 8.50 6.86 3.11
N TRP A 90 7.34 7.04 3.73
CA TRP A 90 7.14 7.92 4.88
C TRP A 90 6.62 7.08 6.05
N ASN A 91 7.52 6.71 6.97
CA ASN A 91 7.17 5.95 8.16
C ASN A 91 6.49 6.83 9.21
N GLY A 92 5.57 6.28 10.00
CA GLY A 92 4.80 7.05 10.98
C GLY A 92 3.64 7.82 10.36
N PHE A 93 2.98 8.64 11.20
CA PHE A 93 1.83 9.45 10.79
C PHE A 93 2.25 10.88 10.45
N GLY A 94 2.38 11.19 9.16
CA GLY A 94 2.98 12.41 8.65
C GLY A 94 2.15 13.68 8.78
N ARG A 95 0.93 13.59 9.36
CA ARG A 95 0.00 14.72 9.47
C ARG A 95 0.58 15.93 10.19
N ASN A 96 1.36 15.71 11.26
CA ASN A 96 2.13 16.74 11.96
C ASN A 96 3.12 16.08 12.93
N GLU A 97 4.11 16.84 13.40
CA GLU A 97 5.15 16.37 14.33
C GLU A 97 4.60 15.75 15.61
N LYS A 98 3.53 16.33 16.15
CA LYS A 98 2.91 15.82 17.39
C LYS A 98 2.38 14.41 17.16
N LEU A 99 1.59 14.18 16.11
CA LEU A 99 1.04 12.86 15.79
C LEU A 99 2.14 11.88 15.37
N TYR A 100 3.15 12.34 14.64
CA TYR A 100 4.30 11.53 14.28
C TYR A 100 5.00 10.96 15.54
N LYS A 101 5.22 11.79 16.57
CA LYS A 101 5.86 11.38 17.84
C LYS A 101 4.92 10.65 18.80
N GLU A 102 3.62 10.94 18.77
CA GLU A 102 2.62 10.28 19.64
C GLU A 102 2.35 8.83 19.25
N ASN A 103 2.47 8.45 17.97
CA ASN A 103 2.22 7.09 17.48
C ASN A 103 3.50 6.28 17.29
N ASN A 104 3.40 4.96 17.19
CA ASN A 104 4.52 4.14 16.78
C ASN A 104 4.86 4.38 15.30
N ARG A 105 6.15 4.22 14.98
CA ARG A 105 6.70 4.41 13.64
C ARG A 105 7.56 3.21 13.30
N PRO A 106 7.41 2.56 12.13
CA PRO A 106 8.30 1.46 11.76
C PRO A 106 9.77 1.90 11.81
N LYS A 107 10.58 1.10 12.50
CA LYS A 107 12.03 1.25 12.61
C LYS A 107 12.72 0.23 11.72
N LYS A 108 12.50 -1.05 11.98
CA LYS A 108 12.96 -2.13 11.11
C LYS A 108 11.76 -2.75 10.42
N ILE A 109 11.87 -2.95 9.13
CA ILE A 109 10.89 -3.64 8.32
C ILE A 109 11.56 -4.80 7.59
N LYS A 110 10.79 -5.84 7.31
CA LYS A 110 11.19 -6.88 6.35
C LYS A 110 10.42 -6.65 5.05
N ILE A 111 11.17 -6.53 3.96
CA ILE A 111 10.64 -6.25 2.64
C ILE A 111 10.69 -7.54 1.85
N HIS A 112 9.53 -7.99 1.37
CA HIS A 112 9.42 -9.18 0.51
C HIS A 112 8.99 -8.75 -0.89
N GLY A 113 9.74 -9.16 -1.91
CA GLY A 113 9.42 -8.87 -3.32
C GLY A 113 8.57 -9.97 -3.94
N PHE A 114 7.53 -9.58 -4.67
CA PHE A 114 6.70 -10.48 -5.45
C PHE A 114 6.45 -9.95 -6.85
N VAL A 115 6.19 -10.88 -7.77
CA VAL A 115 5.71 -10.60 -9.12
C VAL A 115 4.42 -11.37 -9.35
N ALA A 116 3.37 -10.72 -9.86
CA ALA A 116 2.20 -11.43 -10.37
C ALA A 116 2.49 -11.98 -11.78
N LEU A 117 2.29 -13.29 -11.96
CA LEU A 117 2.53 -13.96 -13.25
C LEU A 117 1.27 -14.08 -14.12
N ASP A 118 0.11 -13.76 -13.56
CA ASP A 118 -1.16 -13.67 -14.25
C ASP A 118 -1.94 -12.46 -13.76
N CYS A 119 -2.74 -11.93 -14.67
CA CYS A 119 -3.66 -10.86 -14.38
C CYS A 119 -4.90 -11.00 -15.27
N SER A 120 -6.08 -10.81 -14.70
CA SER A 120 -7.36 -10.94 -15.40
C SER A 120 -8.30 -9.80 -15.02
N PRO A 121 -9.24 -9.42 -15.90
CA PRO A 121 -10.28 -8.47 -15.53
C PRO A 121 -11.13 -9.06 -14.39
N ALA A 122 -11.40 -8.23 -13.39
CA ALA A 122 -12.43 -8.42 -12.38
C ALA A 122 -13.65 -7.54 -12.69
N ALA A 123 -14.72 -7.69 -11.91
CA ALA A 123 -15.89 -6.82 -12.00
C ALA A 123 -15.49 -5.33 -11.90
N MET A 124 -16.29 -4.43 -12.49
CA MET A 124 -16.15 -2.97 -12.33
C MET A 124 -14.76 -2.40 -12.65
N SER A 125 -14.10 -2.90 -13.71
CA SER A 125 -12.78 -2.42 -14.17
C SER A 125 -11.61 -2.64 -13.20
N PHE A 126 -11.75 -3.57 -12.25
CA PHE A 126 -10.63 -3.99 -11.40
C PHE A 126 -9.76 -5.04 -12.10
N ALA A 127 -8.52 -5.19 -11.64
CA ALA A 127 -7.62 -6.27 -12.06
C ALA A 127 -7.48 -7.28 -10.92
N SER A 128 -7.66 -8.57 -11.24
CA SER A 128 -7.25 -9.67 -10.37
C SER A 128 -5.83 -10.06 -10.70
N TYR A 129 -4.95 -10.09 -9.69
CA TYR A 129 -3.58 -10.56 -9.82
C TYR A 129 -3.46 -11.96 -9.23
N SER A 130 -2.77 -12.86 -9.91
CA SER A 130 -2.63 -14.25 -9.45
C SER A 130 -1.31 -14.89 -9.89
N ARG A 131 -1.10 -16.14 -9.42
CA ARG A 131 0.15 -16.90 -9.59
C ARG A 131 1.39 -16.07 -9.19
N PHE A 132 1.35 -15.50 -7.99
CA PHE A 132 2.46 -14.72 -7.48
C PHE A 132 3.74 -15.57 -7.37
N ARG A 133 4.83 -15.05 -7.90
CA ARG A 133 6.17 -15.57 -7.71
C ARG A 133 6.86 -14.76 -6.62
N TYR A 134 7.24 -15.43 -5.55
CA TYR A 134 8.12 -14.85 -4.53
C TYR A 134 9.52 -14.66 -5.10
N MET A 135 10.13 -13.51 -4.82
CA MET A 135 11.45 -13.15 -5.30
C MET A 135 12.46 -13.39 -4.18
N ASP A 136 12.51 -12.48 -3.21
CA ASP A 136 13.36 -12.58 -2.04
C ASP A 136 12.85 -11.66 -0.93
N SER A 137 13.52 -11.70 0.22
CA SER A 137 13.30 -10.76 1.30
C SER A 137 14.59 -10.29 1.93
N TYR A 138 14.53 -9.12 2.56
CA TYR A 138 15.65 -8.54 3.30
C TYR A 138 15.11 -7.61 4.39
N GLU A 139 15.91 -7.38 5.43
CA GLU A 139 15.59 -6.36 6.43
C GLU A 139 16.07 -4.97 5.96
N TYR A 140 15.31 -3.95 6.34
CA TYR A 140 15.63 -2.56 6.07
C TYR A 140 15.37 -1.72 7.33
N GLU A 141 16.34 -0.89 7.71
CA GLU A 141 16.20 0.03 8.84
C GLU A 141 15.89 1.44 8.33
N LEU A 142 14.77 1.98 8.79
CA LEU A 142 14.27 3.31 8.48
C LEU A 142 14.79 4.31 9.50
N SER A 143 15.10 5.52 9.05
CA SER A 143 15.42 6.64 9.93
C SER A 143 14.17 7.15 10.64
N ASP A 144 14.31 7.60 11.90
CA ASP A 144 13.24 8.29 12.64
C ASP A 144 13.11 9.75 12.18
N LYS A 145 12.55 9.97 11.00
CA LYS A 145 12.25 11.31 10.48
C LYS A 145 10.86 11.40 9.88
N ASN A 146 10.19 12.51 10.16
CA ASN A 146 8.87 12.81 9.61
C ASN A 146 9.00 13.41 8.20
N SER A 147 9.53 12.63 7.25
CA SER A 147 9.67 13.01 5.85
C SER A 147 9.90 11.77 4.98
N TYR A 148 9.74 11.94 3.67
CA TYR A 148 10.14 10.92 2.71
C TYR A 148 11.60 10.50 2.89
N GLN A 149 11.81 9.20 2.79
CA GLN A 149 13.13 8.59 2.73
C GLN A 149 13.21 7.54 1.64
N PRO A 150 14.38 7.35 1.01
CA PRO A 150 14.56 6.29 0.04
C PRO A 150 14.25 4.92 0.64
N LEU A 151 13.63 4.06 -0.15
CA LEU A 151 13.44 2.64 0.12
C LEU A 151 14.19 1.85 -0.95
N THR A 152 15.45 1.50 -0.67
CA THR A 152 16.31 0.85 -1.65
C THR A 152 15.96 -0.62 -1.77
N ILE A 153 15.61 -1.08 -2.98
CA ILE A 153 15.35 -2.50 -3.29
C ILE A 153 16.66 -3.27 -3.40
N SER A 154 16.72 -4.46 -2.80
CA SER A 154 17.93 -5.29 -2.82
C SER A 154 18.22 -5.85 -4.22
N ASP A 155 19.51 -5.98 -4.54
CA ASP A 155 19.98 -6.56 -5.79
C ASP A 155 19.43 -7.97 -6.03
N SER A 156 19.20 -8.76 -4.96
CA SER A 156 18.64 -10.10 -5.07
C SER A 156 17.21 -10.07 -5.61
N ILE A 157 16.37 -9.15 -5.10
CA ILE A 157 15.01 -8.95 -5.61
C ILE A 157 15.08 -8.46 -7.06
N LEU A 158 15.87 -7.42 -7.36
CA LEU A 158 15.98 -6.88 -8.72
C LEU A 158 16.47 -7.91 -9.74
N LYS A 159 17.46 -8.73 -9.39
CA LYS A 159 17.95 -9.81 -10.28
C LYS A 159 16.85 -10.82 -10.60
N LYS A 160 16.07 -11.24 -9.58
CA LYS A 160 14.95 -12.18 -9.77
C LYS A 160 13.79 -11.56 -10.55
N TYR A 161 13.60 -10.24 -10.44
CA TYR A 161 12.66 -9.48 -11.27
C TYR A 161 13.03 -9.59 -12.75
N TYR A 162 14.25 -9.19 -13.11
CA TYR A 162 14.68 -9.16 -14.50
C TYR A 162 14.71 -10.56 -15.12
N ASN A 163 15.18 -11.57 -14.39
CA ASN A 163 15.10 -12.96 -14.84
C ASN A 163 13.65 -13.40 -15.13
N THR A 164 12.70 -12.98 -14.30
CA THR A 164 11.28 -13.29 -14.51
C THR A 164 10.71 -12.53 -15.69
N LYS A 165 11.09 -11.25 -15.87
CA LYS A 165 10.72 -10.45 -17.04
C LYS A 165 11.19 -11.11 -18.33
N ASP A 166 12.46 -11.50 -18.41
CA ASP A 166 13.04 -12.15 -19.59
C ASP A 166 12.36 -13.50 -19.89
N GLU A 167 12.03 -14.28 -18.85
CA GLU A 167 11.26 -15.52 -18.99
C GLU A 167 9.86 -15.27 -19.58
N LEU A 168 9.14 -14.24 -19.12
CA LEU A 168 7.80 -13.93 -19.60
C LEU A 168 7.82 -13.41 -21.04
N VAL A 169 8.78 -12.54 -21.38
CA VAL A 169 8.98 -12.01 -22.74
C VAL A 169 9.28 -13.14 -23.72
N SER A 170 10.20 -14.05 -23.38
CA SER A 170 10.54 -15.19 -24.26
C SER A 170 9.37 -16.15 -24.53
N LYS A 171 8.36 -16.18 -23.65
CA LYS A 171 7.15 -17.01 -23.79
C LYS A 171 6.02 -16.34 -24.58
N GLY A 172 6.22 -15.12 -25.11
CA GLY A 172 5.21 -14.40 -25.89
C GLY A 172 3.98 -13.98 -25.09
N LYS A 173 4.04 -13.98 -23.74
CA LYS A 173 2.96 -13.48 -22.89
C LYS A 173 3.00 -11.95 -22.86
N GLY A 174 2.45 -11.31 -23.89
CA GLY A 174 2.37 -9.85 -24.01
C GLY A 174 0.97 -9.29 -24.26
N GLU A 175 0.04 -10.06 -24.84
CA GLU A 175 -1.22 -9.50 -25.35
C GLU A 175 -2.44 -10.03 -24.60
N SER A 176 -2.70 -9.48 -23.41
CA SER A 176 -4.06 -9.38 -22.86
C SER A 176 -4.09 -8.24 -21.84
N PHE A 177 -5.29 -7.83 -21.42
CA PHE A 177 -5.72 -6.78 -20.46
C PHE A 177 -4.67 -6.10 -19.56
N CYS A 178 -3.61 -6.78 -19.14
CA CYS A 178 -2.59 -6.29 -18.22
C CYS A 178 -1.24 -5.92 -18.88
N ASN A 179 -1.17 -5.91 -20.22
CA ASN A 179 -0.02 -5.56 -21.08
C ASN A 179 1.35 -5.73 -20.39
N PHE A 180 1.83 -6.97 -20.31
CA PHE A 180 3.14 -7.30 -19.74
C PHE A 180 4.32 -6.88 -20.64
N SER A 181 4.05 -6.24 -21.78
CA SER A 181 5.05 -5.94 -22.81
C SER A 181 6.18 -5.04 -22.29
N ASP A 182 5.89 -4.15 -21.34
CA ASP A 182 6.85 -3.13 -20.92
C ASP A 182 7.31 -3.27 -19.45
N GLU A 183 6.43 -3.69 -18.54
CA GLU A 183 6.72 -3.81 -17.10
C GLU A 183 6.06 -5.06 -16.49
N VAL A 184 6.78 -5.76 -15.62
CA VAL A 184 6.24 -6.88 -14.85
C VAL A 184 5.57 -6.35 -13.59
N LEU A 185 4.35 -6.81 -13.31
CA LEU A 185 3.55 -6.38 -12.16
C LEU A 185 4.24 -6.79 -10.85
N SER A 186 4.96 -5.84 -10.25
CA SER A 186 5.72 -6.03 -9.02
C SER A 186 4.96 -5.51 -7.80
N PHE A 187 5.19 -6.20 -6.69
CA PHE A 187 4.55 -5.94 -5.40
C PHE A 187 5.61 -6.04 -4.30
N LEU A 188 5.48 -5.16 -3.31
CA LEU A 188 6.24 -5.26 -2.06
C LEU A 188 5.29 -5.61 -0.94
N VAL A 189 5.67 -6.58 -0.10
CA VAL A 189 5.07 -6.80 1.21
C VAL A 189 6.03 -6.23 2.25
N ILE A 190 5.55 -5.26 3.02
CA ILE A 190 6.27 -4.60 4.09
C ILE A 190 5.75 -5.16 5.41
N GLU A 191 6.61 -5.90 6.11
CA GLU A 191 6.34 -6.47 7.43
C GLU A 191 7.02 -5.64 8.52
N ILE A 192 6.30 -5.32 9.59
CA ILE A 192 6.84 -4.54 10.71
C ILE A 192 7.69 -5.47 11.60
N SER A 193 9.00 -5.24 11.67
CA SER A 193 9.92 -6.02 12.51
C SER A 193 10.21 -5.35 13.86
N SER A 194 10.24 -4.02 13.90
CA SER A 194 10.36 -3.24 15.14
C SER A 194 9.93 -1.79 14.93
N VAL A 195 9.69 -1.06 16.02
CA VAL A 195 9.16 0.30 15.99
C VAL A 195 10.02 1.27 16.81
N TYR A 196 10.00 2.53 16.39
CA TYR A 196 10.23 3.66 17.30
C TYR A 196 8.94 3.89 18.09
N LYS A 197 9.04 3.79 19.42
CA LYS A 197 7.85 3.91 20.27
C LYS A 197 7.25 5.30 20.23
N GLY A 198 5.93 5.36 20.13
CA GLY A 198 5.12 6.55 20.33
C GLY A 198 5.07 6.94 21.80
N SER A 199 4.85 8.22 22.07
CA SER A 199 4.67 8.70 23.44
C SER A 199 3.26 8.45 24.00
N LYS A 200 2.28 8.10 23.16
CA LYS A 200 0.87 8.01 23.56
C LYS A 200 0.15 6.78 23.01
N TYR A 201 0.30 6.48 21.73
CA TYR A 201 -0.40 5.40 21.04
C TYR A 201 0.58 4.29 20.65
N SER A 202 0.10 3.05 20.70
CA SER A 202 0.87 1.89 20.25
C SER A 202 0.58 1.52 18.79
N ASP A 203 -0.42 2.17 18.18
CA ASP A 203 -0.70 2.02 16.76
C ASP A 203 0.53 2.38 15.93
N THR A 204 0.93 1.46 15.06
CA THR A 204 2.02 1.67 14.10
C THR A 204 1.45 2.11 12.76
N LEU A 205 1.99 3.20 12.21
CA LEU A 205 1.48 3.80 10.98
C LEU A 205 2.56 3.93 9.91
N ILE A 206 2.12 3.87 8.64
CA ILE A 206 2.91 4.24 7.46
C ILE A 206 2.05 5.19 6.64
N SER A 207 2.58 6.37 6.33
CA SER A 207 1.84 7.37 5.57
C SER A 207 1.91 7.09 4.08
N GLU A 208 3.10 6.79 3.54
CA GLU A 208 3.32 6.69 2.10
C GLU A 208 4.35 5.62 1.74
N ILE A 209 4.16 4.94 0.60
CA ILE A 209 5.13 4.13 -0.14
C ILE A 209 4.85 4.35 -1.63
N THR A 210 5.69 5.15 -2.30
CA THR A 210 5.46 5.56 -3.70
C THR A 210 6.75 5.54 -4.50
N ASN A 211 6.61 5.38 -5.82
CA ASN A 211 7.65 5.77 -6.77
C ASN A 211 7.83 7.30 -6.84
#